data_AF-A0A948R5Y2-F1
#
_entry.id   AF-A0A948R5Y2-F1
#
_cell.length_a   1.000
_cell.length_b   1.000
_cell.length_c   1.000
_cell.angle_alpha   90.00
_cell.angle_beta   90.00
_cell.angle_gamma   90.00
#
_symmetry.space_group_name_H-M   'P 1'
#
loop_
_entity.id
_entity.type
_entity.pdbx_description
1 polymer ?
#
loop_
_entity_poly.entity_id
_entity_poly.type
_entity_poly.pdbx_seq_one_letter_code
_entity_poly.pdbx_strand_id
1 'polypeptide(L)'
;MKKFLLAGACALTLSTPAALLAEEGMWLPSQTGAIADAMKQAGLELDAATLGDLQRPPLTAIASLGGCSAAFLSPEGLVATNHHCVAGSLQYNSSPENDYLTNGFLAATLADELPAAPGSRIYV
;
A
#
# COMPACT_ATOMS: atom_id res chain seq x y z
N MET A 1 38.05 -49.60 28.48
CA MET A 1 37.27 -49.30 27.25
C MET A 1 35.76 -49.44 27.54
N LYS A 2 35.16 -48.57 28.36
CA LYS A 2 33.72 -48.62 28.70
C LYS A 2 33.09 -47.25 28.98
N LYS A 3 33.82 -46.15 28.77
CA LYS A 3 33.35 -44.78 29.11
C LYS A 3 32.99 -43.91 27.89
N PHE A 4 33.14 -44.42 26.67
CA PHE A 4 32.87 -43.64 25.45
C PHE A 4 31.47 -43.87 24.84
N LEU A 5 30.63 -44.72 25.45
CA LEU A 5 29.30 -45.04 24.91
C LEU A 5 28.17 -44.14 25.45
N LEU A 6 28.45 -43.23 26.39
CA LEU A 6 27.41 -42.39 27.01
C LEU A 6 27.39 -40.93 26.52
N ALA A 7 28.21 -40.57 25.53
CA ALA A 7 28.26 -39.21 24.99
C ALA A 7 27.47 -39.03 23.67
N GLY A 8 26.72 -40.05 23.24
CA GLY A 8 26.00 -40.05 21.96
C GLY A 8 24.50 -39.73 22.03
N ALA A 9 23.92 -39.54 23.22
CA ALA A 9 22.46 -39.46 23.39
C ALA A 9 21.90 -38.03 23.51
N CYS A 10 22.74 -36.98 23.55
CA CYS A 10 22.28 -35.60 23.76
C CYS A 10 22.22 -34.72 22.50
N ALA A 11 22.48 -35.28 21.31
CA ALA A 11 22.65 -34.48 20.09
C ALA A 11 21.43 -34.46 19.14
N LEU A 12 20.24 -34.89 19.59
CA LEU A 12 19.10 -35.11 18.69
C LEU A 12 17.79 -34.44 19.12
N THR A 13 17.83 -33.24 19.71
CA THR A 13 16.61 -32.54 20.16
C THR A 13 16.48 -31.08 19.74
N LEU A 14 17.33 -30.51 18.87
CA LEU A 14 17.24 -29.09 18.49
C LEU A 14 17.24 -28.81 16.98
N SER A 15 16.43 -29.54 16.23
CA SER A 15 16.15 -29.18 14.84
C SER A 15 14.69 -29.42 14.46
N THR A 16 13.75 -28.95 15.28
CA THR A 16 12.45 -28.56 14.73
C THR A 16 12.66 -27.19 14.08
N PRO A 17 12.63 -27.07 12.74
CA PRO A 17 12.52 -25.75 12.14
C PRO A 17 11.22 -25.17 12.70
N ALA A 18 11.32 -24.13 13.51
CA ALA A 18 10.18 -23.26 13.73
C ALA A 18 9.74 -22.87 12.32
N ALA A 19 8.55 -23.28 11.92
CA ALA A 19 7.94 -22.79 10.71
C ALA A 19 7.92 -21.27 10.88
N LEU A 20 8.82 -20.58 10.20
CA LEU A 20 8.82 -19.14 10.09
C LEU A 20 7.55 -18.82 9.31
N LEU A 21 6.44 -18.64 10.02
CA LEU A 21 5.19 -18.15 9.49
C LEU A 21 5.41 -16.67 9.19
N ALA A 22 6.01 -16.39 8.03
CA ALA A 22 6.07 -15.04 7.51
C ALA A 22 4.69 -14.68 6.98
N GLU A 23 4.01 -13.76 7.67
CA GLU A 23 2.73 -13.16 7.28
C GLU A 23 2.89 -12.14 6.12
N GLU A 24 4.14 -11.79 5.77
CA GLU A 24 4.44 -10.78 4.75
C GLU A 24 4.03 -11.20 3.34
N GLY A 25 3.64 -10.22 2.53
CA GLY A 25 3.46 -10.43 1.09
C GLY A 25 2.91 -9.21 0.36
N MET A 26 3.50 -8.92 -0.80
CA MET A 26 2.86 -8.10 -1.84
C MET A 26 2.13 -9.05 -2.78
N TRP A 27 0.85 -9.27 -2.50
CA TRP A 27 0.02 -10.22 -3.23
C TRP A 27 -0.55 -9.58 -4.49
N LEU A 28 -0.57 -10.34 -5.58
CA LEU A 28 -1.35 -9.95 -6.76
C LEU A 28 -2.85 -9.93 -6.40
N PRO A 29 -3.65 -9.05 -7.02
CA PRO A 29 -5.10 -9.07 -6.85
C PRO A 29 -5.73 -10.45 -7.04
N SER A 30 -5.26 -11.24 -8.01
CA SER A 30 -5.76 -12.60 -8.26
C SER A 30 -5.49 -13.59 -7.11
N GLN A 31 -4.63 -13.24 -6.16
CA GLN A 31 -4.26 -14.08 -5.02
C GLN A 31 -5.11 -13.79 -3.77
N THR A 32 -5.98 -12.77 -3.77
CA THR A 32 -6.77 -12.41 -2.57
C THR A 32 -7.65 -13.57 -2.08
N GLY A 33 -8.16 -14.41 -2.99
CA GLY A 33 -8.90 -15.63 -2.64
C GLY A 33 -8.04 -16.67 -1.91
N ALA A 34 -6.76 -16.79 -2.25
CA ALA A 34 -5.85 -17.75 -1.62
C ALA A 34 -5.44 -17.35 -0.18
N ILE A 35 -5.49 -16.05 0.12
CA ILE A 35 -5.19 -15.49 1.45
C ILE A 35 -6.45 -15.08 2.22
N ALA A 36 -7.64 -15.46 1.74
CA ALA A 36 -8.92 -15.01 2.28
C ALA A 36 -9.08 -15.33 3.78
N ASP A 37 -8.63 -16.51 4.21
CA ASP A 37 -8.70 -16.91 5.61
C ASP A 37 -7.80 -16.06 6.50
N ALA A 38 -6.59 -15.73 6.03
CA ALA A 38 -5.67 -14.83 6.75
C ALA A 38 -6.26 -13.41 6.85
N MET A 39 -6.83 -12.89 5.77
CA MET A 39 -7.49 -11.57 5.77
C MET A 39 -8.68 -11.53 6.74
N LYS A 40 -9.51 -12.58 6.76
CA LYS A 40 -10.62 -12.70 7.72
C LYS A 40 -10.14 -12.79 9.17
N GLN A 41 -9.08 -13.56 9.42
CA GLN A 41 -8.45 -13.64 10.75
C GLN A 41 -7.88 -12.29 11.20
N ALA A 42 -7.39 -11.47 10.26
CA ALA A 42 -6.94 -10.10 10.50
C ALA A 42 -8.09 -9.07 10.68
N GLY A 43 -9.35 -9.51 10.59
CA GLY A 43 -10.52 -8.66 10.83
C GLY A 43 -11.14 -8.05 9.57
N LEU A 44 -10.80 -8.54 8.37
CA LEU A 44 -11.48 -8.11 7.15
C LEU A 44 -12.96 -8.57 7.18
N GLU A 45 -13.87 -7.61 7.14
CA GLU A 45 -15.31 -7.85 7.06
C GLU A 45 -15.82 -8.02 5.61
N LEU A 46 -15.04 -7.58 4.63
CA LEU A 46 -15.33 -7.73 3.21
C LEU A 46 -15.06 -9.16 2.73
N ASP A 47 -15.73 -9.56 1.65
CA ASP A 47 -15.40 -10.81 0.97
C ASP A 47 -14.05 -10.66 0.25
N ALA A 48 -13.01 -11.27 0.83
CA ALA A 48 -11.65 -11.29 0.27
C ALA A 48 -11.58 -11.78 -1.18
N ALA A 49 -12.48 -12.68 -1.60
CA ALA A 49 -12.52 -13.16 -2.98
C ALA A 49 -12.91 -12.05 -3.98
N THR A 50 -13.63 -11.01 -3.52
CA THR A 50 -14.04 -9.87 -4.34
C THR A 50 -12.98 -8.76 -4.40
N LEU A 51 -12.07 -8.71 -3.43
CA LEU A 51 -11.01 -7.68 -3.36
C LEU A 51 -10.00 -7.77 -4.50
N GLY A 52 -9.98 -8.87 -5.25
CA GLY A 52 -9.12 -9.08 -6.42
C GLY A 52 -9.75 -8.68 -7.75
N ASP A 53 -11.03 -8.28 -7.75
CA ASP A 53 -11.76 -7.93 -8.96
C ASP A 53 -11.41 -6.53 -9.45
N LEU A 54 -10.69 -6.47 -10.58
CA LEU A 54 -10.26 -5.21 -11.21
C LEU A 54 -11.42 -4.34 -11.73
N GLN A 55 -12.64 -4.86 -11.77
CA GLN A 55 -13.84 -4.17 -12.27
C GLN A 55 -14.80 -3.76 -11.14
N ARG A 56 -14.43 -3.99 -9.86
CA ARG A 56 -15.25 -3.59 -8.71
C ARG A 56 -14.46 -2.81 -7.65
N PRO A 57 -15.15 -1.99 -6.84
CA PRO A 57 -14.54 -1.41 -5.65
C PRO A 57 -14.06 -2.50 -4.68
N PRO A 58 -12.94 -2.27 -3.95
CA PRO A 58 -12.17 -1.02 -3.92
C PRO A 58 -11.12 -0.90 -5.03
N LEU A 59 -10.79 -1.95 -5.79
CA LEU A 59 -9.68 -1.95 -6.74
C LEU A 59 -9.85 -0.93 -7.88
N THR A 60 -11.07 -0.72 -8.35
CA THR A 60 -11.37 0.30 -9.38
C THR A 60 -11.07 1.73 -8.95
N ALA A 61 -10.90 1.98 -7.64
CA ALA A 61 -10.58 3.30 -7.13
C ALA A 61 -9.06 3.55 -7.04
N ILE A 62 -8.22 2.52 -7.20
CA ILE A 62 -6.76 2.65 -7.04
C ILE A 62 -6.13 3.17 -8.33
N ALA A 63 -5.23 4.13 -8.20
CA ALA A 63 -4.48 4.70 -9.32
C ALA A 63 -2.98 4.76 -9.01
N SER A 64 -2.17 4.74 -10.07
CA SER A 64 -0.72 4.96 -9.99
C SER A 64 -0.39 6.39 -10.42
N LEU A 65 0.59 7.00 -9.76
CA LEU A 65 1.19 8.29 -10.14
C LEU A 65 2.56 8.11 -10.82
N GLY A 66 2.92 6.88 -11.21
CA GLY A 66 4.22 6.58 -11.82
C GLY A 66 5.38 6.50 -10.82
N GLY A 67 5.08 6.21 -9.55
CA GLY A 67 6.06 6.17 -8.46
C GLY A 67 5.42 6.29 -7.07
N CYS A 68 4.18 6.76 -7.02
CA CYS A 68 3.30 6.74 -5.85
C CYS A 68 1.99 6.02 -6.18
N SER A 69 1.24 5.68 -5.12
CA SER A 69 -0.15 5.25 -5.23
C SER A 69 -1.10 6.41 -4.91
N ALA A 70 -2.31 6.33 -5.44
CA ALA A 70 -3.39 7.25 -5.15
C ALA A 70 -4.74 6.50 -5.18
N ALA A 71 -5.79 7.14 -4.69
CA ALA A 71 -7.15 6.60 -4.77
C ALA A 71 -8.17 7.67 -5.12
N PHE A 72 -9.12 7.33 -5.99
CA PHE A 72 -10.31 8.13 -6.25
C PHE A 72 -11.26 8.08 -5.05
N LEU A 73 -11.74 9.24 -4.61
CA LEU A 73 -12.64 9.41 -3.47
C LEU A 73 -14.01 9.97 -3.86
N SER A 74 -14.20 10.41 -5.11
CA SER A 74 -15.48 10.92 -5.60
C SER A 74 -15.71 10.58 -7.08
N PRO A 75 -16.98 10.53 -7.55
CA PRO A 75 -17.30 10.29 -8.96
C PRO A 75 -16.87 11.44 -9.88
N GLU A 76 -16.60 12.62 -9.35
CA GLU A 76 -16.06 13.78 -10.07
C GLU A 76 -14.53 13.72 -10.24
N GLY A 77 -13.86 12.70 -9.68
CA GLY A 77 -12.43 12.48 -9.86
C GLY A 77 -11.55 13.11 -8.78
N LEU A 78 -12.07 13.37 -7.58
CA LEU A 78 -11.22 13.75 -6.44
C LEU A 78 -10.24 12.61 -6.12
N VAL A 79 -8.94 12.90 -6.09
CA VAL A 79 -7.88 11.92 -5.84
C VAL A 79 -7.14 12.24 -4.55
N ALA A 80 -6.96 11.24 -3.69
CA ALA A 80 -6.11 11.32 -2.51
C ALA A 80 -4.78 10.58 -2.71
N THR A 81 -3.69 11.20 -2.25
CA THR A 81 -2.35 10.61 -2.18
C THR A 81 -1.59 11.26 -1.02
N ASN A 82 -0.33 10.89 -0.82
CA ASN A 82 0.49 11.50 0.22
C ASN A 82 1.07 12.85 -0.20
N HIS A 83 1.33 13.72 0.79
CA HIS A 83 1.96 15.02 0.57
C HIS A 83 3.28 14.93 -0.21
N HIS A 84 4.15 13.96 0.11
CA HIS A 84 5.43 13.80 -0.57
C HIS A 84 5.28 13.39 -2.04
N CYS A 85 4.16 12.77 -2.43
CA CYS A 85 3.88 12.40 -3.81
C CYS A 85 3.54 13.61 -4.69
N VAL A 86 2.99 14.67 -4.08
CA VAL A 86 2.59 15.91 -4.77
C VAL A 86 3.51 17.09 -4.45
N ALA A 87 4.56 16.87 -3.65
CA ALA A 87 5.49 17.92 -3.25
C ALA A 87 6.08 18.69 -4.44
N GLY A 88 6.35 18.02 -5.56
CA GLY A 88 6.79 18.66 -6.80
C GLY A 88 5.76 19.64 -7.39
N SER A 89 4.47 19.29 -7.36
CA SER A 89 3.37 20.16 -7.82
C SER A 89 3.09 21.30 -6.83
N LEU A 90 3.21 21.04 -5.52
CA LEU A 90 3.12 22.09 -4.50
C LEU A 90 4.25 23.11 -4.68
N GLN A 91 5.48 22.63 -4.86
CA GLN A 91 6.63 23.49 -5.11
C GLN A 91 6.51 24.27 -6.41
N TYR A 92 6.07 23.62 -7.49
CA TYR A 92 5.89 24.25 -8.80
C TYR A 92 4.92 25.45 -8.75
N ASN A 93 3.83 25.32 -7.97
CA ASN A 93 2.85 26.37 -7.81
C ASN A 93 3.18 27.38 -6.71
N SER A 94 4.20 27.10 -5.87
CA SER A 94 4.58 28.00 -4.79
C SER A 94 5.41 29.18 -5.29
N SER A 95 5.30 30.31 -4.59
CA SER A 95 6.06 31.55 -4.81
C SER A 95 6.40 32.18 -3.45
N PRO A 96 7.28 33.20 -3.38
CA PRO A 96 7.51 33.93 -2.14
C PRO A 96 6.24 34.55 -1.54
N GLU A 97 5.29 34.94 -2.38
CA GLU A 97 4.00 35.51 -1.96
C GLU A 97 2.97 34.43 -1.60
N ASN A 98 3.05 33.24 -2.23
CA ASN A 98 2.15 32.11 -1.98
C ASN A 98 2.96 30.84 -1.68
N ASP A 99 3.32 30.64 -0.42
CA ASP A 99 4.06 29.46 0.03
C ASP A 99 3.11 28.33 0.44
N TYR A 100 2.78 27.46 -0.52
CA TYR A 100 1.90 26.31 -0.30
C TYR A 100 2.59 25.14 0.41
N LEU A 101 3.92 25.08 0.39
CA LEU A 101 4.68 24.06 1.10
C LEU A 101 4.61 24.29 2.62
N THR A 102 4.70 25.54 3.06
CA THR A 102 4.65 25.88 4.49
C THR A 102 3.21 26.04 4.98
N ASN A 103 2.36 26.76 4.23
CA ASN A 103 1.03 27.16 4.72
C ASN A 103 -0.10 26.20 4.31
N GLY A 104 0.19 25.25 3.42
CA GLY A 104 -0.82 24.42 2.78
C GLY A 104 -1.61 25.16 1.71
N PHE A 105 -2.49 24.42 1.05
CA PHE A 105 -3.37 24.92 0.01
C PHE A 105 -4.72 24.22 0.10
N LEU A 106 -5.80 24.99 -0.04
CA LEU A 106 -7.16 24.48 -0.12
C LEU A 106 -7.93 25.33 -1.13
N ALA A 107 -8.28 24.74 -2.26
CA ALA A 107 -9.16 25.38 -3.24
C ALA A 107 -10.57 25.50 -2.65
N ALA A 108 -11.16 26.70 -2.69
CA ALA A 108 -12.52 26.93 -2.19
C ALA A 108 -13.58 26.43 -3.18
N THR A 109 -13.26 26.46 -4.48
CA THR A 109 -14.09 25.97 -5.57
C THR A 109 -13.25 25.18 -6.58
N LEU A 110 -13.91 24.44 -7.47
CA LEU A 110 -13.25 23.74 -8.58
C LEU A 110 -12.47 24.69 -9.50
N ALA A 111 -12.92 25.94 -9.63
CA ALA A 111 -12.23 26.94 -10.45
C ALA A 111 -10.93 27.44 -9.81
N ASP A 112 -10.78 27.25 -8.50
CA ASP A 112 -9.58 27.64 -7.76
C ASP A 112 -8.54 26.51 -7.72
N GLU A 113 -8.84 25.31 -8.26
CA GLU A 113 -7.90 24.21 -8.33
C GLU A 113 -6.71 24.56 -9.23
N LEU A 114 -5.50 24.34 -8.70
CA LEU A 114 -4.26 24.63 -9.43
C LEU A 114 -3.86 23.42 -10.28
N PRO A 115 -3.34 23.65 -11.50
CA PRO A 115 -2.81 22.57 -12.31
C PRO A 115 -1.59 21.94 -11.60
N ALA A 116 -1.47 20.62 -11.71
CA ALA A 116 -0.26 19.92 -11.31
C ALA A 116 0.95 20.37 -12.17
N ALA A 117 2.16 20.06 -11.71
CA ALA A 117 3.37 20.36 -12.48
C ALA A 117 3.28 19.77 -13.92
N PRO A 118 3.85 20.43 -14.93
CA PRO A 118 3.80 19.94 -16.30
C PRO A 118 4.32 18.50 -16.43
N GLY A 119 3.53 17.66 -17.09
CA GLY A 119 3.87 16.25 -17.30
C GLY A 119 3.40 15.31 -16.18
N SER A 120 2.77 15.80 -15.11
CA SER A 120 2.08 14.94 -14.14
C SER A 120 1.01 14.09 -14.81
N ARG A 121 0.92 12.81 -14.42
CA ARG A 121 -0.02 11.82 -14.96
C ARG A 121 -0.62 10.98 -13.86
N ILE A 122 -1.85 10.55 -14.09
CA ILE A 122 -2.53 9.52 -13.31
C ILE A 122 -2.74 8.33 -14.25
N TYR A 123 -2.35 7.14 -13.80
CA TYR A 123 -2.49 5.88 -14.52
C TYR A 123 -3.56 5.03 -13.84
N VAL A 124 -4.52 4.56 -14.65
CA VAL A 124 -5.65 3.71 -14.26
C VAL A 124 -5.67 2.45 -15.11
#